data_AF-A0A484KVV2-F1
#
_entry.id   AF-A0A484KVV2-F1
#
_cell.length_a   1.000
_cell.length_b   1.000
_cell.length_c   1.000
_cell.angle_alpha   90.00
_cell.angle_beta   90.00
_cell.angle_gamma   90.00
#
_symmetry.space_group_name_H-M   'P 1'
#
loop_
_entity.id
_entity.type
_entity.pdbx_description
1 polymer ?
#
loop_
_entity_poly.entity_id
_entity_poly.type
_entity_poly.pdbx_seq_one_letter_code
_entity_poly.pdbx_strand_id
1 'polypeptide(L)'
;MFRSKRTFEEYQHLLENEGGAPNDFTVHDIDETYSEEDNHYNHDYGDDDDSDVVFDLDPSLIPVPEGFNDDEEVLTIDAQGNVSKLRGRITVNVVIGLDAGTRILVPMNQLLQPLKKAGGLFNRFVADIAKRPRFCPINYSDWHVVPTLYKNRILDYIKKKFVLPSTDSAKDKILSTIGERLRGGNEGLVRPKDVDDAMWAGFLTLSFSPDFEKKSQHGKNAREKLTHSHTNGSESFAISFDKFERKHKRKPGPIERFIQTQHSHGYY
;
A
#
# COMPACT_ATOMS: atom_id res chain seq x y z
N MET A 1 -20.57 12.98 2.47
CA MET A 1 -20.33 11.77 3.29
C MET A 1 -21.20 11.89 4.54
N PHE A 2 -22.01 10.87 4.80
CA PHE A 2 -23.07 10.85 5.81
C PHE A 2 -22.46 10.83 7.22
N ARG A 3 -22.73 11.89 8.01
CA ARG A 3 -22.56 11.89 9.46
C ARG A 3 -23.85 11.34 10.05
N SER A 4 -23.88 10.07 10.45
CA SER A 4 -24.99 9.61 11.28
C SER A 4 -24.80 10.19 12.68
N LYS A 5 -25.69 11.07 13.12
CA LYS A 5 -25.69 11.62 14.50
C LYS A 5 -25.76 10.49 15.55
N ARG A 6 -26.45 9.40 15.20
CA ARG A 6 -26.74 8.26 16.07
C ARG A 6 -25.48 7.60 16.66
N THR A 7 -24.45 7.40 15.84
CA THR A 7 -23.19 6.76 16.26
C THR A 7 -22.28 7.67 17.09
N PHE A 8 -22.41 9.00 16.95
CA PHE A 8 -21.66 9.94 17.79
C PHE A 8 -22.28 10.00 19.19
N GLU A 9 -23.61 10.05 19.26
CA GLU A 9 -24.36 10.02 20.52
C GLU A 9 -24.13 8.69 21.28
N GLU A 10 -24.10 7.55 20.57
CA GLU A 10 -23.73 6.25 21.15
C GLU A 10 -22.30 6.23 21.71
N TYR A 11 -21.33 6.84 21.01
CA TYR A 11 -19.95 6.95 21.49
C TYR A 11 -19.81 7.92 22.68
N GLN A 12 -20.49 9.07 22.65
CA GLN A 12 -20.53 10.00 23.79
C GLN A 12 -21.13 9.32 25.02
N HIS A 13 -22.18 8.52 24.84
CA HIS A 13 -22.81 7.77 25.93
C HIS A 13 -21.90 6.67 26.52
N LEU A 14 -21.00 6.08 25.72
CA LEU A 14 -19.97 5.16 26.21
C LEU A 14 -18.92 5.90 27.05
N LEU A 15 -18.44 7.07 26.58
CA LEU A 15 -17.50 7.91 27.32
C LEU A 15 -18.08 8.43 28.65
N GLU A 16 -19.37 8.70 28.70
CA GLU A 16 -20.06 9.26 29.87
C GLU A 16 -20.43 8.22 30.93
N ASN A 17 -20.67 6.95 30.55
CA ASN A 17 -21.18 5.92 31.47
C ASN A 17 -20.16 4.87 31.92
N GLU A 18 -19.04 4.70 31.21
CA GLU A 18 -17.99 3.72 31.57
C GLU A 18 -16.80 4.35 32.33
N GLY A 19 -17.07 5.38 33.15
CA GLY A 19 -16.15 5.76 34.23
C GLY A 19 -14.74 6.16 33.78
N GLY A 20 -14.65 7.21 32.97
CA GLY A 20 -13.44 8.03 32.87
C GLY A 20 -12.53 7.69 31.69
N ALA A 21 -12.60 8.53 30.66
CA ALA A 21 -11.37 8.87 29.94
C ALA A 21 -10.41 9.51 30.97
N PRO A 22 -9.16 9.03 31.12
CA PRO A 22 -8.15 9.83 31.76
C PRO A 22 -8.10 11.15 30.99
N ASN A 23 -8.30 12.27 31.67
CA ASN A 23 -8.21 13.61 31.09
C ASN A 23 -6.78 13.99 30.68
N ASP A 24 -5.95 13.02 30.33
CA ASP A 24 -4.58 13.17 29.86
C ASP A 24 -4.17 11.90 29.09
N PHE A 25 -4.76 11.68 27.91
CA PHE A 25 -4.24 10.70 26.95
C PHE A 25 -3.49 11.49 25.88
N THR A 26 -2.22 11.75 26.16
CA THR A 26 -1.29 12.42 25.26
C THR A 26 -0.70 11.43 24.27
N VAL A 27 -0.14 11.91 23.17
CA VAL A 27 0.55 11.07 22.16
C VAL A 27 1.69 10.24 22.77
N HIS A 28 2.16 10.59 23.97
CA HIS A 28 3.19 9.85 24.71
C HIS A 28 2.66 8.62 25.46
N ASP A 29 1.36 8.53 25.73
CA ASP A 29 0.76 7.42 26.49
C ASP A 29 0.48 6.17 25.62
N ILE A 30 0.71 6.27 24.31
CA ILE A 30 0.57 5.17 23.34
C ILE A 30 1.77 4.20 23.44
N ASP A 31 2.91 4.64 23.98
CA ASP A 31 4.16 3.86 24.00
C ASP A 31 4.23 2.87 25.19
N GLU A 32 3.46 3.10 26.26
CA GLU A 32 3.63 2.34 27.53
C GLU A 32 2.59 1.21 27.77
N THR A 33 1.54 1.07 26.95
CA THR A 33 0.47 0.08 27.22
C THR A 33 0.48 -1.14 26.29
N TYR A 34 1.53 -1.33 25.49
CA TYR A 34 1.69 -2.56 24.70
C TYR A 34 2.64 -3.52 25.43
N SER A 35 2.12 -4.24 26.42
CA SER A 35 2.81 -5.40 26.99
C SER A 35 2.73 -6.56 26.01
N GLU A 36 3.89 -7.15 25.68
CA GLU A 36 4.04 -8.25 24.72
C GLU A 36 3.43 -9.59 25.18
N GLU A 37 2.69 -9.63 26.29
CA GLU A 37 2.37 -10.90 26.99
C GLU A 37 0.92 -11.41 26.84
N ASP A 38 -0.02 -10.65 26.24
CA ASP A 38 -1.42 -11.08 26.15
C ASP A 38 -1.92 -11.23 24.69
N ASN A 39 -1.43 -12.26 23.98
CA ASN A 39 -2.15 -12.84 22.84
C ASN A 39 -1.84 -14.34 22.68
N HIS A 40 -2.29 -15.13 23.65
CA HIS A 40 -2.45 -16.57 23.47
C HIS A 40 -3.91 -16.86 23.09
N TYR A 41 -4.24 -16.90 21.79
CA TYR A 41 -5.28 -17.79 21.23
C TYR A 41 -5.25 -17.85 19.67
N ASN A 42 -4.75 -19.00 19.19
CA ASN A 42 -4.98 -19.79 17.95
C ASN A 42 -5.81 -19.17 16.80
N HIS A 43 -5.22 -18.90 15.62
CA HIS A 43 -4.75 -19.80 14.54
C HIS A 43 -5.79 -20.03 13.43
N ASP A 44 -5.56 -19.39 12.28
CA ASP A 44 -5.56 -20.03 10.95
C ASP A 44 -5.05 -18.99 9.93
N TYR A 45 -3.84 -19.22 9.42
CA TYR A 45 -3.20 -18.76 8.18
C TYR A 45 -1.69 -18.69 8.42
N GLY A 46 -1.05 -19.86 8.35
CA GLY A 46 0.39 -20.07 8.12
C GLY A 46 1.33 -19.05 8.76
N ASP A 47 1.63 -19.24 10.03
CA ASP A 47 2.84 -18.70 10.63
C ASP A 47 3.98 -19.62 10.20
N ASP A 48 4.43 -19.44 8.95
CA ASP A 48 5.63 -20.09 8.45
C ASP A 48 6.82 -19.30 8.99
N ASP A 49 7.25 -19.71 10.19
CA ASP A 49 8.64 -19.62 10.64
C ASP A 49 9.51 -20.31 9.58
N ASP A 50 10.07 -19.53 8.67
CA ASP A 50 11.04 -20.04 7.72
C ASP A 50 12.14 -18.99 7.52
N SER A 51 13.26 -19.32 8.18
CA SER A 51 14.65 -18.91 8.01
C SER A 51 14.96 -17.72 7.09
N ASP A 52 15.89 -16.88 7.55
CA ASP A 52 16.48 -15.74 6.83
C ASP A 52 17.02 -16.10 5.43
N VAL A 53 16.14 -16.18 4.44
CA VAL A 53 16.52 -16.27 3.03
C VAL A 53 16.84 -14.86 2.52
N VAL A 54 17.98 -14.32 2.95
CA VAL A 54 18.51 -13.04 2.44
C VAL A 54 19.14 -13.28 1.07
N PHE A 55 18.29 -13.37 0.05
CA PHE A 55 18.73 -13.15 -1.31
C PHE A 55 18.51 -11.67 -1.65
N ASP A 56 19.47 -10.83 -1.28
CA ASP A 56 19.70 -9.52 -1.91
C ASP A 56 20.21 -9.76 -3.34
N LEU A 57 19.35 -10.33 -4.19
CA LEU A 57 19.64 -10.52 -5.60
C LEU A 57 19.50 -9.18 -6.30
N ASP A 58 20.59 -8.71 -6.91
CA ASP A 58 20.51 -7.61 -7.87
C ASP A 58 19.57 -8.04 -9.01
N PRO A 59 18.42 -7.38 -9.19
CA PRO A 59 17.47 -7.68 -10.27
C PRO A 59 18.11 -7.76 -11.66
N SER A 60 19.21 -7.03 -11.88
CA SER A 60 19.91 -6.97 -13.16
C SER A 60 20.73 -8.23 -13.48
N LEU A 61 21.04 -9.05 -12.48
CA LEU A 61 21.81 -10.29 -12.64
C LEU A 61 20.94 -11.52 -12.92
N ILE A 62 19.61 -11.37 -12.89
CA ILE A 62 18.68 -12.48 -13.08
C ILE A 62 18.53 -12.75 -14.59
N PRO A 63 18.81 -13.98 -15.06
CA PRO A 63 18.71 -14.32 -16.47
C PRO A 63 17.25 -14.22 -16.94
N VAL A 64 17.03 -13.49 -18.04
CA VAL A 64 15.72 -13.38 -18.67
C VAL A 64 15.51 -14.56 -19.61
N PRO A 65 14.52 -15.43 -19.38
CA PRO A 65 14.31 -16.60 -20.23
C PRO A 65 13.92 -16.20 -21.66
N GLU A 66 14.36 -16.99 -22.64
CA GLU A 66 14.07 -16.73 -24.06
C GLU A 66 12.55 -16.64 -24.32
N GLY A 67 12.14 -15.66 -25.14
CA GLY A 67 10.73 -15.41 -25.44
C GLY A 67 9.89 -14.93 -24.25
N PHE A 68 10.50 -14.26 -23.26
CA PHE A 68 9.78 -13.55 -22.20
C PHE A 68 9.21 -12.22 -22.73
N ASN A 69 7.91 -12.01 -22.54
CA ASN A 69 7.22 -10.76 -22.85
C ASN A 69 6.86 -10.02 -21.56
N ASP A 70 7.63 -9.00 -21.19
CA ASP A 70 7.46 -8.25 -19.94
C ASP A 70 6.14 -7.46 -19.84
N ASP A 71 5.49 -7.18 -20.97
CA ASP A 71 4.17 -6.55 -21.00
C ASP A 71 3.03 -7.53 -20.70
N GLU A 72 3.23 -8.84 -20.88
CA GLU A 72 2.22 -9.89 -20.71
C GLU A 72 2.54 -10.93 -19.63
N GLU A 73 3.79 -10.99 -19.19
CA GLU A 73 4.30 -12.00 -18.29
C GLU A 73 5.01 -11.37 -17.09
N VAL A 74 5.19 -12.18 -16.05
CA VAL A 74 5.94 -11.81 -14.85
C VAL A 74 6.94 -12.91 -14.56
N LEU A 75 8.16 -12.55 -14.17
CA LEU A 75 9.16 -13.53 -13.74
C LEU A 75 9.05 -13.77 -12.24
N THR A 76 9.13 -15.04 -11.86
CA THR A 76 9.33 -15.47 -10.47
C THR A 76 10.69 -16.13 -10.34
N ILE A 77 11.30 -15.99 -9.16
CA ILE A 77 12.47 -16.73 -8.74
C ILE A 77 12.12 -17.51 -7.48
N ASP A 78 12.37 -18.82 -7.49
CA ASP A 78 12.15 -19.67 -6.31
C ASP A 78 13.34 -19.62 -5.33
N ALA A 79 13.21 -20.34 -4.21
CA ALA A 79 14.25 -20.41 -3.18
C ALA A 79 15.57 -21.03 -3.69
N GLN A 80 15.52 -21.84 -4.74
CA GLN A 80 16.68 -22.48 -5.38
C GLN A 80 17.30 -21.60 -6.47
N GLY A 81 16.73 -20.43 -6.75
CA GLY A 81 17.20 -19.50 -7.77
C GLY A 81 16.69 -19.81 -9.18
N ASN A 82 15.75 -20.75 -9.34
CA ASN A 82 15.18 -21.05 -10.65
C ASN A 82 14.19 -19.97 -11.08
N VAL A 83 14.31 -19.53 -12.32
CA VAL A 83 13.45 -18.50 -12.90
C VAL A 83 12.30 -19.13 -13.68
N SER A 84 11.07 -18.73 -13.38
CA SER A 84 9.85 -19.19 -14.06
C SER A 84 9.01 -18.03 -14.58
N LYS A 85 8.18 -18.29 -15.60
CA LYS A 85 7.25 -17.31 -16.18
C LYS A 85 5.84 -17.54 -15.64
N LEU A 86 5.22 -16.49 -15.11
CA LEU A 86 3.79 -16.43 -14.82
C LEU A 86 3.06 -15.68 -15.95
N ARG A 87 1.99 -16.30 -16.47
CA ARG A 87 1.17 -15.79 -17.57
C ARG A 87 -0.28 -15.56 -17.15
N GLY A 88 -1.05 -14.85 -17.97
CA GLY A 88 -2.49 -14.68 -17.77
C GLY A 88 -2.86 -13.62 -16.73
N ARG A 89 -4.01 -13.81 -16.07
CA ARG A 89 -4.52 -12.87 -15.05
C ARG A 89 -3.85 -13.15 -13.70
N ILE A 90 -2.85 -12.34 -13.37
CA ILE A 90 -2.12 -12.42 -12.10
C ILE A 90 -2.72 -11.42 -11.11
N THR A 91 -3.31 -11.92 -10.03
CA THR A 91 -3.98 -11.13 -9.00
C THR A 91 -3.12 -11.00 -7.75
N VAL A 92 -3.50 -10.12 -6.82
CA VAL A 92 -2.85 -9.98 -5.51
C VAL A 92 -2.89 -11.29 -4.73
N ASN A 93 -3.95 -12.10 -4.86
CA ASN A 93 -4.04 -13.41 -4.19
C ASN A 93 -2.99 -14.41 -4.70
N VAL A 94 -2.63 -14.36 -5.99
CA VAL A 94 -1.52 -15.16 -6.52
C VAL A 94 -0.21 -14.78 -5.84
N VAL A 95 0.03 -13.48 -5.61
CA VAL A 95 1.23 -13.01 -4.90
C VAL A 95 1.24 -13.50 -3.46
N ILE A 96 0.10 -13.41 -2.76
CA ILE A 96 -0.01 -13.84 -1.35
C ILE A 96 0.25 -15.34 -1.24
N GLY A 97 -0.33 -16.14 -2.13
CA GLY A 97 -0.19 -17.60 -2.17
C GLY A 97 1.06 -18.12 -2.88
N LEU A 98 2.07 -17.27 -3.15
CA LEU A 98 3.38 -17.77 -3.59
C LEU A 98 4.01 -18.64 -2.51
N ASP A 99 4.59 -19.76 -2.93
CA ASP A 99 5.37 -20.66 -2.09
C ASP A 99 6.48 -19.91 -1.33
N ALA A 100 6.85 -20.41 -0.16
CA ALA A 100 7.94 -19.85 0.63
C ALA A 100 9.23 -19.74 -0.21
N GLY A 101 9.90 -18.58 -0.11
CA GLY A 101 11.09 -18.26 -0.90
C GLY A 101 10.82 -17.90 -2.38
N THR A 102 9.61 -18.07 -2.90
CA THR A 102 9.26 -17.65 -4.26
C THR A 102 8.90 -16.16 -4.32
N ARG A 103 9.60 -15.41 -5.15
CA ARG A 103 9.47 -13.95 -5.26
C ARG A 103 9.29 -13.50 -6.70
N ILE A 104 8.50 -12.44 -6.89
CA ILE A 104 8.28 -11.81 -8.19
C ILE A 104 9.35 -10.75 -8.48
N LEU A 105 9.96 -10.82 -9.65
CA LEU A 105 10.87 -9.79 -10.12
C LEU A 105 10.11 -8.55 -10.61
N VAL A 106 10.42 -7.38 -10.04
CA VAL A 106 9.80 -6.11 -10.46
C VAL A 106 10.86 -5.20 -11.06
N PRO A 107 10.84 -4.96 -12.38
CA PRO A 107 11.75 -4.00 -13.00
C PRO A 107 11.39 -2.59 -12.55
N MET A 108 12.41 -1.81 -12.20
CA MET A 108 12.28 -0.40 -11.82
C MET A 108 13.06 0.50 -12.76
N ASN A 109 12.55 1.71 -13.01
CA ASN A 109 13.32 2.75 -13.70
C ASN A 109 14.31 3.46 -12.75
N GLN A 110 15.09 4.40 -13.28
CA GLN A 110 16.05 5.22 -12.50
C GLN A 110 15.39 6.03 -11.37
N LEU A 111 14.08 6.26 -11.42
CA LEU A 111 13.30 6.94 -10.39
C LEU A 111 12.68 5.97 -9.38
N LEU A 112 13.12 4.70 -9.39
CA LEU A 112 12.61 3.61 -8.54
C LEU A 112 11.10 3.38 -8.73
N GLN A 113 10.59 3.66 -9.92
CA GLN A 113 9.19 3.41 -10.25
C GLN A 113 9.06 2.03 -10.92
N PRO A 114 8.09 1.22 -10.46
CA PRO A 114 7.89 -0.12 -10.97
C PRO A 114 7.27 -0.07 -12.38
N LEU A 115 7.81 -0.88 -13.29
CA LEU A 115 7.47 -0.90 -14.72
C LEU A 115 6.78 -2.20 -15.13
N LYS A 116 6.21 -2.19 -16.35
CA LYS A 116 5.65 -3.37 -17.02
C LYS A 116 4.51 -4.04 -16.26
N LYS A 117 4.17 -5.28 -16.63
CA LYS A 117 3.11 -6.05 -15.98
C LYS A 117 3.39 -6.31 -14.51
N ALA A 118 4.63 -6.66 -14.18
CA ALA A 118 5.07 -6.87 -12.80
C ALA A 118 4.91 -5.60 -11.95
N GLY A 119 5.19 -4.42 -12.50
CA GLY A 119 5.02 -3.17 -11.78
C GLY A 119 3.57 -2.75 -11.58
N GLY A 120 2.70 -3.06 -12.54
CA GLY A 120 1.25 -2.95 -12.35
C GLY A 120 0.75 -3.87 -11.23
N LEU A 121 1.25 -5.10 -11.16
CA LEU A 121 0.94 -6.05 -10.09
C LEU A 121 1.44 -5.57 -8.72
N PHE A 122 2.68 -5.10 -8.66
CA PHE A 122 3.28 -4.54 -7.45
C PHE A 122 2.47 -3.35 -6.91
N ASN A 123 2.09 -2.41 -7.77
CA ASN A 123 1.25 -1.26 -7.36
C ASN A 123 -0.10 -1.68 -6.78
N ARG A 124 -0.73 -2.73 -7.34
CA ARG A 124 -1.97 -3.30 -6.79
C ARG A 124 -1.75 -3.96 -5.44
N PHE A 125 -0.65 -4.69 -5.28
CA PHE A 125 -0.28 -5.33 -4.01
C PHE A 125 0.00 -4.29 -2.92
N VAL A 126 0.76 -3.23 -3.22
CA VAL A 126 1.02 -2.12 -2.31
C VAL A 126 -0.28 -1.41 -1.90
N ALA A 127 -1.18 -1.18 -2.85
CA ALA A 127 -2.51 -0.61 -2.55
C ALA A 127 -3.39 -1.54 -1.71
N ASP A 128 -3.17 -2.86 -1.77
CA ASP A 128 -3.85 -3.83 -0.93
C ASP A 128 -3.29 -3.84 0.49
N ILE A 129 -1.95 -3.79 0.66
CA ILE A 129 -1.29 -3.61 1.96
C ILE A 129 -1.81 -2.36 2.67
N ALA A 130 -1.89 -1.23 1.96
CA ALA A 130 -2.34 0.05 2.52
C ALA A 130 -3.76 0.02 3.12
N LYS A 131 -4.56 -1.00 2.77
CA LYS A 131 -5.93 -1.19 3.28
C LYS A 131 -6.02 -2.11 4.49
N ARG A 132 -4.93 -2.78 4.86
CA ARG A 132 -4.89 -3.80 5.92
C ARG A 132 -4.42 -3.16 7.24
N PRO A 133 -5.27 -3.06 8.27
CA PRO A 133 -4.94 -2.50 9.58
C PRO A 133 -3.66 -3.06 10.22
N ARG A 134 -3.38 -4.36 10.08
CA ARG A 134 -2.14 -5.00 10.58
C ARG A 134 -0.84 -4.42 10.01
N PHE A 135 -0.89 -3.78 8.84
CA PHE A 135 0.24 -3.12 8.20
C PHE A 135 0.11 -1.60 8.27
N CYS A 136 -1.10 -1.09 8.05
CA CYS A 136 -1.41 0.32 7.99
C CYS A 136 -2.50 0.63 9.03
N PRO A 137 -2.09 0.92 10.27
CA PRO A 137 -3.02 1.12 11.38
C PRO A 137 -3.90 2.35 11.15
N ILE A 138 -5.19 2.21 11.42
CA ILE A 138 -6.20 3.21 11.03
C ILE A 138 -6.32 4.38 12.02
N ASN A 139 -5.76 4.24 13.23
CA ASN A 139 -5.75 5.27 14.26
C ASN A 139 -4.67 6.35 14.05
N TYR A 140 -3.87 6.27 12.99
CA TYR A 140 -2.88 7.29 12.64
C TYR A 140 -3.35 8.13 11.46
N SER A 141 -3.25 9.45 11.61
CA SER A 141 -3.71 10.43 10.60
C SER A 141 -2.63 10.88 9.63
N ASP A 142 -1.38 10.53 9.94
CA ASP A 142 -0.19 10.92 9.20
C ASP A 142 0.79 9.74 9.20
N TRP A 143 1.30 9.41 8.01
CA TRP A 143 2.29 8.37 7.81
C TRP A 143 3.59 8.61 8.59
N HIS A 144 3.96 9.88 8.81
CA HIS A 144 5.20 10.22 9.51
C HIS A 144 5.16 9.77 10.97
N VAL A 145 3.98 9.78 11.61
CA VAL A 145 3.80 9.34 13.00
C VAL A 145 3.51 7.86 13.15
N VAL A 146 3.33 7.12 12.04
CA VAL A 146 3.17 5.66 12.09
C VAL A 146 4.46 5.03 12.63
N PRO A 147 4.38 4.18 13.68
CA PRO A 147 5.55 3.57 14.29
C PRO A 147 6.41 2.79 13.29
N THR A 148 7.73 2.81 13.52
CA THR A 148 8.70 2.10 12.69
C THR A 148 8.44 0.59 12.63
N LEU A 149 7.85 0.00 13.68
CA LEU A 149 7.42 -1.40 13.69
C LEU A 149 6.52 -1.75 12.50
N TYR A 150 5.52 -0.92 12.18
CA TYR A 150 4.64 -1.14 11.03
C TYR A 150 5.38 -0.99 9.71
N LYS A 151 6.28 0.01 9.62
CA LYS A 151 7.10 0.26 8.43
C LYS A 151 8.02 -0.92 8.13
N ASN A 152 8.68 -1.48 9.14
CA ASN A 152 9.52 -2.66 9.03
C ASN A 152 8.71 -3.90 8.63
N ARG A 153 7.59 -4.16 9.31
CA ARG A 153 6.68 -5.27 8.98
C ARG A 153 6.21 -5.24 7.53
N ILE A 154 5.90 -4.05 7.00
CA ILE A 154 5.56 -3.85 5.60
C ILE A 154 6.73 -4.23 4.68
N LEU A 155 7.93 -3.71 4.96
CA LEU A 155 9.11 -3.97 4.13
C LEU A 155 9.45 -5.45 4.11
N ASP A 156 9.41 -6.12 5.26
CA ASP A 156 9.71 -7.54 5.37
C ASP A 156 8.69 -8.39 4.60
N TYR A 157 7.41 -8.05 4.70
CA TYR A 157 6.37 -8.74 3.92
C TYR A 157 6.52 -8.51 2.41
N ILE A 158 6.90 -7.31 1.99
CA ILE A 158 7.18 -7.01 0.57
C ILE A 158 8.40 -7.81 0.08
N LYS A 159 9.49 -7.83 0.85
CA LYS A 159 10.72 -8.58 0.51
C LYS A 159 10.48 -10.08 0.37
N LYS A 160 9.56 -10.64 1.17
CA LYS A 160 9.15 -12.06 1.07
C LYS A 160 8.44 -12.40 -0.24
N LYS A 161 7.85 -11.40 -0.93
CA LYS A 161 7.04 -11.63 -2.14
C LYS A 161 7.62 -11.02 -3.42
N PHE A 162 8.56 -10.09 -3.31
CA PHE A 162 9.13 -9.38 -4.45
C PHE A 162 10.65 -9.25 -4.35
N VAL A 163 11.30 -9.32 -5.52
CA VAL A 163 12.69 -8.92 -5.70
C VAL A 163 12.71 -7.46 -6.15
N LEU A 164 13.26 -6.60 -5.31
CA LEU A 164 13.34 -5.15 -5.48
C LEU A 164 14.76 -4.69 -5.14
N PRO A 165 15.21 -3.51 -5.59
CA PRO A 165 16.48 -2.95 -5.14
C PRO A 165 16.50 -2.79 -3.61
N SER A 166 17.54 -3.29 -2.94
CA SER A 166 17.67 -3.25 -1.47
C SER A 166 18.16 -1.90 -0.91
N THR A 167 18.26 -0.86 -1.76
CA THR A 167 18.74 0.46 -1.37
C THR A 167 17.74 1.17 -0.44
N ASP A 168 18.25 2.03 0.46
CA ASP A 168 17.38 2.78 1.36
C ASP A 168 16.43 3.71 0.61
N SER A 169 16.88 4.32 -0.49
CA SER A 169 16.00 5.12 -1.36
C SER A 169 14.84 4.32 -1.94
N ALA A 170 15.02 3.01 -2.21
CA ALA A 170 13.94 2.16 -2.68
C ALA A 170 12.96 1.85 -1.55
N LYS A 171 13.46 1.52 -0.35
CA LYS A 171 12.62 1.34 0.85
C LYS A 171 11.78 2.58 1.13
N ASP A 172 12.42 3.75 1.15
CA ASP A 172 11.76 5.04 1.36
C ASP A 172 10.70 5.31 0.29
N LYS A 173 11.00 5.01 -0.98
CA LYS A 173 10.05 5.20 -2.07
C LYS A 173 8.82 4.31 -1.92
N ILE A 174 9.01 3.06 -1.51
CA ILE A 174 7.93 2.09 -1.24
C ILE A 174 7.07 2.57 -0.07
N LEU A 175 7.69 2.96 1.05
CA LEU A 175 6.98 3.44 2.23
C LEU A 175 6.23 4.74 1.96
N SER A 176 6.82 5.69 1.23
CA SER A 176 6.15 6.91 0.78
C SER A 176 4.91 6.59 -0.07
N THR A 177 5.03 5.63 -0.98
CA THR A 177 3.94 5.18 -1.86
C THR A 177 2.77 4.57 -1.05
N ILE A 178 3.09 3.88 0.06
CA ILE A 178 2.09 3.35 0.99
C ILE A 178 1.46 4.47 1.82
N GLY A 179 2.26 5.40 2.34
CA GLY A 179 1.78 6.55 3.10
C GLY A 179 0.81 7.43 2.30
N GLU A 180 1.07 7.67 1.02
CA GLU A 180 0.14 8.36 0.10
C GLU A 180 -1.20 7.63 -0.05
N ARG A 181 -1.21 6.31 0.16
CA ARG A 181 -2.39 5.43 0.05
C ARG A 181 -3.01 5.11 1.42
N LEU A 182 -2.43 5.59 2.51
CA LEU A 182 -2.98 5.44 3.84
C LEU A 182 -4.39 6.03 3.84
N ARG A 183 -5.37 5.21 4.24
CA ARG A 183 -6.78 5.47 4.01
C ARG A 183 -7.24 6.81 4.59
N GLY A 184 -7.97 7.56 3.76
CA GLY A 184 -9.09 8.44 4.15
C GLY A 184 -10.44 7.72 4.03
N GLY A 185 -10.48 6.41 4.27
CA GLY A 185 -11.65 5.58 4.08
C GLY A 185 -12.03 4.90 5.39
N ASN A 186 -13.24 5.14 5.85
CA ASN A 186 -14.13 4.09 6.32
C ASN A 186 -15.47 4.49 5.74
N GLU A 187 -15.93 3.74 4.73
CA GLU A 187 -17.17 4.07 4.00
C GLU A 187 -18.43 3.75 4.82
N GLY A 188 -18.23 3.29 6.06
CA GLY A 188 -19.21 3.26 7.13
C GLY A 188 -18.47 3.22 8.47
N LEU A 189 -19.09 3.72 9.53
CA LEU A 189 -18.59 3.61 10.91
C LEU A 189 -18.77 2.17 11.44
N VAL A 190 -18.39 1.17 10.64
CA VAL A 190 -18.42 -0.25 11.00
C VAL A 190 -17.00 -0.69 11.25
N ARG A 191 -16.74 -1.19 12.46
CA ARG A 191 -15.44 -1.73 12.86
C ARG A 191 -15.07 -2.92 11.97
N PRO A 192 -13.92 -2.89 11.26
CA PRO A 192 -13.42 -4.06 10.56
C PRO A 192 -13.07 -5.19 11.53
N LYS A 193 -13.24 -6.45 11.10
CA LYS A 193 -12.99 -7.63 11.97
C LYS A 193 -11.54 -7.74 12.46
N ASP A 194 -10.60 -7.20 11.70
CA ASP A 194 -9.16 -7.26 11.92
C ASP A 194 -8.59 -6.02 12.63
N VAL A 195 -9.46 -5.22 13.25
CA VAL A 195 -9.11 -4.04 14.05
C VAL A 195 -9.49 -4.30 15.49
N ASP A 196 -8.56 -4.17 16.42
CA ASP A 196 -8.84 -4.26 17.87
C ASP A 196 -9.61 -3.03 18.40
N ASP A 197 -10.09 -3.11 19.64
CA ASP A 197 -10.91 -2.05 20.23
C ASP A 197 -10.13 -0.73 20.42
N ALA A 198 -8.85 -0.79 20.79
CA ALA A 198 -8.02 0.39 20.99
C ALA A 198 -7.76 1.12 19.68
N MET A 199 -7.43 0.39 18.61
CA MET A 199 -7.23 0.93 17.27
C MET A 199 -8.54 1.51 16.72
N TRP A 200 -9.68 0.86 16.98
CA TRP A 200 -10.98 1.39 16.57
C TRP A 200 -11.35 2.68 17.31
N ALA A 201 -11.18 2.72 18.64
CA ALA A 201 -11.43 3.91 19.45
C ALA A 201 -10.53 5.09 19.04
N GLY A 202 -9.25 4.82 18.76
CA GLY A 202 -8.32 5.82 18.24
C GLY A 202 -8.76 6.37 16.87
N PHE A 203 -9.22 5.50 15.97
CA PHE A 203 -9.77 5.92 14.67
C PHE A 203 -11.02 6.81 14.83
N LEU A 204 -11.94 6.46 15.72
CA LEU A 204 -13.14 7.27 15.96
C LEU A 204 -12.77 8.66 16.49
N THR A 205 -11.92 8.71 17.52
CA THR A 205 -11.42 9.96 18.09
C THR A 205 -10.78 10.84 17.01
N LEU A 206 -9.94 10.25 16.17
CA LEU A 206 -9.32 10.96 15.05
C LEU A 206 -10.35 11.46 14.03
N SER A 207 -11.33 10.62 13.66
CA SER A 207 -12.32 10.93 12.62
C SER A 207 -13.26 12.08 13.00
N PHE A 208 -13.50 12.26 14.30
CA PHE A 208 -14.29 13.37 14.84
C PHE A 208 -13.45 14.59 15.25
N SER A 209 -12.13 14.56 15.03
CA SER A 209 -11.26 15.70 15.33
C SER A 209 -11.48 16.89 14.37
N PRO A 210 -11.26 18.13 14.83
CA PRO A 210 -11.33 19.32 13.97
C PRO A 210 -10.36 19.27 12.78
N ASP A 211 -9.19 18.66 12.96
CA ASP A 211 -8.18 18.52 11.90
C ASP A 211 -8.65 17.61 10.78
N PHE A 212 -9.30 16.50 11.12
CA PHE A 212 -9.88 15.60 10.13
C PHE A 212 -11.01 16.30 9.35
N GLU A 213 -11.87 17.06 10.03
CA GLU A 213 -12.91 17.86 9.39
C GLU A 213 -12.33 18.89 8.42
N LYS A 214 -11.28 19.61 8.84
CA LYS A 214 -10.57 20.59 8.02
C LYS A 214 -9.95 19.96 6.78
N LYS A 215 -9.23 18.83 6.92
CA LYS A 215 -8.64 18.08 5.79
C LYS A 215 -9.72 17.60 4.82
N SER A 216 -10.82 17.06 5.33
CA SER A 216 -11.97 16.63 4.52
C SER A 216 -12.58 17.80 3.74
N GLN A 217 -12.80 18.97 4.37
CA GLN A 217 -13.36 20.13 3.68
C GLN A 217 -12.40 20.66 2.61
N HIS A 218 -11.10 20.69 2.89
CA HIS A 218 -10.08 21.05 1.90
C HIS A 218 -10.13 20.10 0.69
N GLY A 219 -10.22 18.79 0.93
CA GLY A 219 -10.33 17.78 -0.12
C GLY A 219 -11.56 17.97 -1.01
N LYS A 220 -12.72 18.29 -0.42
CA LYS A 220 -13.95 18.60 -1.17
C LYS A 220 -13.77 19.84 -2.05
N ASN A 221 -13.27 20.94 -1.48
CA ASN A 221 -13.03 22.19 -2.20
C ASN A 221 -12.02 21.99 -3.35
N ALA A 222 -10.98 21.17 -3.14
CA ALA A 222 -10.01 20.84 -4.18
C ALA A 222 -10.64 19.98 -5.28
N ARG A 223 -11.49 19.00 -4.91
CA ARG A 223 -12.20 18.14 -5.86
C ARG A 223 -13.22 18.91 -6.70
N GLU A 224 -13.91 19.89 -6.12
CA GLU A 224 -14.82 20.80 -6.85
C GLU A 224 -14.11 21.60 -7.94
N LYS A 225 -12.81 21.92 -7.75
CA LYS A 225 -11.98 22.66 -8.71
C LYS A 225 -11.31 21.77 -9.76
N LEU A 226 -11.48 20.44 -9.69
CA LEU A 226 -10.83 19.51 -10.61
C LEU A 226 -11.53 19.54 -11.98
N THR A 227 -10.85 20.09 -12.99
CA THR A 227 -11.40 20.23 -14.35
C THR A 227 -11.09 19.04 -15.28
N HIS A 228 -9.96 18.38 -15.08
CA HIS A 228 -9.50 17.29 -15.93
C HIS A 228 -9.22 16.04 -15.08
N SER A 229 -9.81 14.92 -15.49
CA SER A 229 -9.53 13.62 -14.89
C SER A 229 -8.57 12.84 -15.78
N HIS A 230 -7.61 12.18 -15.17
CA HIS A 230 -6.72 11.29 -15.91
C HIS A 230 -7.50 10.10 -16.49
N THR A 231 -7.05 9.59 -17.64
CA THR A 231 -7.73 8.52 -18.39
C THR A 231 -6.88 7.26 -18.58
N ASN A 232 -5.77 7.14 -17.85
CA ASN A 232 -4.84 6.00 -17.94
C ASN A 232 -5.38 4.67 -17.39
N GLY A 233 -6.62 4.66 -16.90
CA GLY A 233 -7.22 3.48 -16.28
C GLY A 233 -6.34 2.96 -15.15
N SER A 234 -6.00 1.67 -15.21
CA SER A 234 -5.15 1.01 -14.20
C SER A 234 -3.64 1.14 -14.47
N GLU A 235 -3.24 1.81 -15.55
CA GLU A 235 -1.85 1.99 -15.93
C GLU A 235 -1.23 3.19 -15.22
N SER A 236 -0.09 2.98 -14.56
CA SER A 236 0.63 4.06 -13.89
C SER A 236 1.32 4.97 -14.91
N PHE A 237 1.58 6.24 -14.54
CA PHE A 237 2.34 7.15 -15.40
C PHE A 237 3.73 6.61 -15.75
N ALA A 238 4.39 5.92 -14.82
CA ALA A 238 5.68 5.30 -15.08
C ALA A 238 5.62 4.25 -16.20
N ILE A 239 4.60 3.37 -16.17
CA ILE A 239 4.40 2.35 -17.22
C ILE A 239 4.03 3.03 -18.55
N SER A 240 3.15 4.02 -18.50
CA SER A 240 2.72 4.78 -19.68
C SER A 240 3.91 5.49 -20.36
N PHE A 241 4.77 6.14 -19.57
CA PHE A 241 5.94 6.83 -20.09
C PHE A 241 7.03 5.87 -20.56
N ASP A 242 7.20 4.71 -19.90
CA ASP A 242 8.09 3.65 -20.37
C ASP A 242 7.65 3.11 -21.74
N LYS A 243 6.35 2.88 -21.97
CA LYS A 243 5.82 2.51 -23.29
C LYS A 243 6.13 3.57 -24.35
N PHE A 244 5.98 4.85 -23.99
CA PHE A 244 6.34 5.96 -24.88
C PHE A 244 7.82 5.93 -25.23
N GLU A 245 8.70 5.81 -24.22
CA GLU A 245 10.15 5.79 -24.39
C GLU A 245 10.61 4.62 -25.26
N ARG A 246 10.03 3.43 -25.08
CA ARG A 246 10.32 2.26 -25.93
C ARG A 246 9.94 2.45 -27.39
N LYS A 247 8.78 3.08 -27.64
CA LYS A 247 8.24 3.33 -28.98
C LYS A 247 9.00 4.45 -29.70
N HIS A 248 9.28 5.55 -29.01
CA HIS A 248 9.84 6.76 -29.61
C HIS A 248 11.35 6.92 -29.42
N LYS A 249 12.00 6.04 -28.64
CA LYS A 249 13.43 6.07 -28.30
C LYS A 249 13.88 7.40 -27.68
N ARG A 250 12.96 8.11 -27.02
CA ARG A 250 13.20 9.36 -26.29
C ARG A 250 12.17 9.55 -25.18
N LYS A 251 12.50 10.40 -24.20
CA LYS A 251 11.58 10.78 -23.11
C LYS A 251 10.41 11.62 -23.63
N PRO A 252 9.19 11.44 -23.08
CA PRO A 252 8.06 12.30 -23.40
C PRO A 252 8.26 13.69 -22.79
N GLY A 253 8.03 14.73 -23.60
CA GLY A 253 8.01 16.13 -23.15
C GLY A 253 6.77 16.44 -22.31
N PRO A 254 6.72 17.62 -21.64
CA PRO A 254 5.62 17.97 -20.73
C PRO A 254 4.23 17.91 -21.37
N ILE A 255 4.09 18.39 -22.62
CA ILE A 255 2.83 18.36 -23.37
C ILE A 255 2.43 16.92 -23.70
N GLU A 256 3.38 16.08 -24.09
CA GLU A 256 3.11 14.68 -24.43
C GLU A 256 2.70 13.88 -23.20
N ARG A 257 3.33 14.15 -22.05
CA ARG A 257 2.91 13.59 -20.76
C ARG A 257 1.48 14.01 -20.45
N PHE A 258 1.14 15.29 -20.58
CA PHE A 258 -0.22 15.76 -20.35
C PHE A 258 -1.20 15.03 -21.28
N ILE A 259 -0.94 15.00 -22.59
CA ILE A 259 -1.80 14.35 -23.58
C ILE A 259 -2.00 12.88 -23.23
N GLN A 260 -0.91 12.17 -22.92
CA GLN A 260 -0.95 10.76 -22.60
C GLN A 260 -1.72 10.46 -21.31
N THR A 261 -1.72 11.39 -20.34
CA THR A 261 -2.47 11.23 -19.08
C THR A 261 -3.95 11.59 -19.16
N GLN A 262 -4.35 12.44 -20.12
CA GLN A 262 -5.70 13.02 -20.18
C GLN A 262 -6.51 12.53 -21.39
N HIS A 263 -5.88 12.17 -22.51
CA HIS A 263 -6.59 11.65 -23.68
C HIS A 263 -6.60 10.13 -23.66
N SER A 264 -7.79 9.56 -23.45
CA SER A 264 -8.10 8.19 -23.86
C SER A 264 -7.72 8.05 -25.34
N HIS A 265 -7.19 6.90 -25.73
CA HIS A 265 -7.01 6.51 -27.13
C HIS A 265 -8.37 6.60 -27.85
N GLY A 266 -8.69 7.78 -28.38
CA GLY A 266 -9.84 8.02 -29.23
C GLY A 266 -9.51 7.43 -30.59
N TYR A 267 -10.27 6.42 -30.96
CA TYR A 267 -10.63 6.01 -32.32
C TYR A 267 -9.70 6.49 -33.44
N TYR A 268 -8.90 5.57 -33.97
CA TYR A 268 -8.58 5.51 -35.40
C TYR A 268 -9.22 4.24 -35.97
#